data_AF-A0A3M1Q1E9-F1
#
_entry.id   AF-A0A3M1Q1E9-F1
#
_cell.length_a   1.000
_cell.length_b   1.000
_cell.length_c   1.000
_cell.angle_alpha   90.00
_cell.angle_beta   90.00
_cell.angle_gamma   90.00
#
_symmetry.space_group_name_H-M   'P 1'
#
loop_
_entity.id
_entity.type
_entity.pdbx_description
1 polymer ?
#
loop_
_entity_poly.entity_id
_entity_poly.type
_entity_poly.pdbx_seq_one_letter_code
_entity_poly.pdbx_strand_id
1 'polypeptide(L)' 'MEGTLPERAAAVLRADSTRSLCDDCLALLAGIKQRQTAHTIASSFGLTSDFVREQGVCSRCGDTKLVTRAAR' A
#
# COMPACT_ATOMS: atom_id res chain seq x y z
N MET A 1 16.88 -2.27 4.07
CA MET A 1 15.77 -3.04 3.46
C MET A 1 16.20 -3.41 2.06
N GLU A 2 16.76 -4.60 1.90
CA GLU A 2 17.04 -5.20 0.60
C GLU A 2 15.75 -5.86 0.11
N GLY A 3 15.26 -5.46 -1.06
CA GLY A 3 13.99 -5.92 -1.62
C GLY A 3 13.53 -5.00 -2.75
N THR A 4 12.87 -5.59 -3.74
CA THR A 4 12.23 -4.88 -4.84
C THR A 4 11.17 -3.90 -4.33
N LEU A 5 10.76 -2.93 -5.16
CA LEU A 5 9.72 -1.96 -4.77
C LEU A 5 8.40 -2.64 -4.31
N PRO A 6 7.90 -3.70 -4.98
CA PRO A 6 6.76 -4.46 -4.49
C PRO A 6 7.01 -5.11 -3.12
N GLU A 7 8.17 -5.74 -2.90
CA GLU A 7 8.48 -6.36 -1.61
C GLU A 7 8.53 -5.35 -0.47
N ARG A 8 9.09 -4.16 -0.73
CA ARG A 8 9.11 -3.05 0.23
C ARG A 8 7.70 -2.54 0.55
N ALA A 9 6.85 -2.39 -0.47
CA ALA A 9 5.45 -2.00 -0.29
C ALA A 9 4.66 -3.06 0.50
N ALA A 10 4.83 -4.34 0.16
CA ALA A 10 4.23 -5.46 0.87
C ALA A 10 4.69 -5.51 2.33
N ALA A 11 5.98 -5.28 2.61
CA ALA A 11 6.52 -5.23 3.97
C ALA A 11 5.88 -4.09 4.79
N VAL A 12 5.69 -2.91 4.21
CA VAL A 12 4.99 -1.79 4.86
C VAL A 12 3.56 -2.17 5.22
N LEU A 13 2.83 -2.81 4.30
CA LEU A 13 1.44 -3.22 4.52
C LEU A 13 1.31 -4.36 5.53
N ARG A 14 2.26 -5.29 5.56
CA ARG A 14 2.29 -6.43 6.49
C ARG A 14 2.81 -6.06 7.88
N ALA A 15 3.51 -4.94 8.03
CA ALA A 15 3.99 -4.48 9.32
C ALA A 15 2.83 -4.15 10.29
N ASP A 16 1.65 -3.81 9.76
CA ASP A 16 0.42 -3.61 10.54
C ASP A 16 -0.81 -3.86 9.63
N SER A 17 -1.40 -5.06 9.74
CA SER A 17 -2.54 -5.46 8.90
C SER A 17 -3.85 -4.71 9.21
N THR A 18 -3.88 -3.92 10.29
CA THR A 18 -5.01 -3.03 10.60
C THR A 18 -4.94 -1.70 9.86
N ARG A 19 -3.76 -1.34 9.33
CA ARG A 19 -3.57 -0.09 8.59
C ARG A 19 -3.98 -0.25 7.14
N SER A 20 -4.79 0.70 6.69
CA SER A 20 -5.05 0.92 5.28
C SER A 20 -4.32 2.18 4.81
N LEU A 21 -3.54 2.06 3.75
CA LEU A 21 -2.70 3.14 3.24
C LEU A 21 -3.07 3.49 1.81
N CYS A 22 -3.18 4.78 1.52
CA CYS A 22 -3.30 5.25 0.15
C CYS A 22 -1.97 5.10 -0.60
N ASP A 23 -2.04 5.12 -1.94
CA ASP A 23 -0.89 4.98 -2.82
C ASP A 23 0.24 5.99 -2.47
N ASP A 24 -0.10 7.24 -2.13
CA ASP A 24 0.88 8.28 -1.75
C ASP A 24 1.59 7.99 -0.42
N CYS A 25 0.84 7.55 0.59
CA CYS A 25 1.41 7.23 1.91
C CYS A 25 2.22 5.94 1.86
N LEU A 26 1.74 4.95 1.09
CA LEU A 26 2.47 3.73 0.81
C LEU A 26 3.77 4.03 0.06
N ALA A 27 3.73 4.91 -0.96
CA ALA A 27 4.92 5.33 -1.69
C ALA A 27 5.97 5.95 -0.77
N LEU A 28 5.55 6.86 0.11
CA LEU A 28 6.45 7.50 1.08
C LEU A 28 7.11 6.48 2.01
N LEU A 29 6.32 5.59 2.62
CA LEU A 29 6.80 4.60 3.58
C LEU A 29 7.66 3.51 2.92
N ALA A 30 7.28 3.07 1.73
CA ALA A 30 8.02 2.09 0.94
C ALA A 30 9.20 2.72 0.18
N GLY A 31 9.43 4.03 0.30
CA GLY A 31 10.47 4.79 -0.41
C GLY A 31 10.40 4.64 -1.94
N ILE A 32 9.19 4.65 -2.49
CA ILE A 32 8.90 4.69 -3.92
C ILE A 32 8.81 6.17 -4.33
N LYS A 33 9.70 6.60 -5.23
CA LYS A 33 9.78 8.01 -5.65
C LYS A 33 8.64 8.44 -6.58
N GLN A 34 8.15 7.52 -7.41
CA GLN A 34 7.12 7.83 -8.42
C GLN A 34 5.76 7.30 -7.97
N ARG A 35 4.78 8.21 -7.86
CA ARG A 35 3.39 7.86 -7.51
C ARG A 35 2.78 6.83 -8.45
N GLN A 36 3.05 6.93 -9.75
CA GLN A 36 2.55 6.00 -10.77
C GLN A 36 3.04 4.57 -10.50
N THR A 37 4.29 4.40 -10.07
CA THR A 37 4.83 3.09 -9.68
C THR A 37 4.11 2.54 -8.45
N ALA A 38 3.85 3.36 -7.43
CA ALA A 38 3.10 2.93 -6.26
C ALA A 38 1.67 2.53 -6.62
N HIS A 39 1.02 3.28 -7.52
CA HIS A 39 -0.30 2.94 -8.04
C HIS A 39 -0.32 1.60 -8.78
N THR A 40 0.65 1.35 -9.67
CA THR A 40 0.76 0.07 -10.37
C THR A 40 0.96 -1.08 -9.40
N ILE A 41 1.85 -0.93 -8.40
CA ILE A 41 2.10 -1.94 -7.38
C ILE A 41 0.84 -2.22 -6.55
N ALA A 42 0.18 -1.17 -6.05
CA ALA A 42 -1.05 -1.29 -5.25
C ALA A 42 -2.19 -1.92 -6.06
N SER A 43 -2.33 -1.55 -7.34
CA SER A 43 -3.30 -2.18 -8.25
C SER A 43 -3.02 -3.66 -8.44
N SER A 44 -1.76 -4.07 -8.62
CA SER A 44 -1.38 -5.48 -8.69
C SER A 44 -1.68 -6.24 -7.40
N PHE A 45 -1.49 -5.61 -6.22
CA PHE A 45 -1.87 -6.22 -4.94
C PHE A 45 -3.36 -6.45 -4.81
N GLY A 46 -4.20 -5.55 -5.35
CA GLY A 46 -5.65 -5.73 -5.39
C GLY A 46 -6.13 -6.92 -6.24
N LEU A 47 -5.24 -7.53 -7.05
CA LEU A 47 -5.53 -8.74 -7.83
C LEU A 47 -5.17 -10.03 -7.07
N THR A 48 -4.53 -9.94 -5.91
CA THR A 48 -4.15 -11.11 -5.11
C THR A 48 -5.07 -11.26 -3.90
N SER A 49 -5.05 -12.43 -3.26
CA SER A 49 -5.77 -12.70 -2.01
C SER A 49 -5.03 -12.22 -0.76
N ASP A 50 -3.80 -11.73 -0.90
CA ASP A 50 -2.94 -11.31 0.22
C ASP A 50 -3.22 -9.88 0.67
N PHE A 51 -3.87 -9.08 -0.18
CA PHE A 51 -4.14 -7.67 0.06
C PHE A 51 -5.59 -7.35 -0.28
N VAL A 52 -6.12 -6.34 0.41
CA VAL A 52 -7.42 -5.77 0.10
C VAL A 52 -7.19 -4.35 -0.37
N ARG A 53 -7.75 -4.03 -1.53
CA ARG A 53 -7.74 -2.68 -2.09
C ARG A 53 -9.16 -2.19 -2.27
N GLU A 54 -9.51 -1.13 -1.55
CA GLU A 54 -10.88 -0.64 -1.45
C GLU A 54 -10.91 0.87 -1.19
N GLN A 55 -12.08 1.49 -1.38
CA GLN A 55 -12.28 2.89 -0.99
C GLN A 55 -12.38 2.96 0.54
N GLY A 56 -11.53 3.76 1.19
CA GLY A 56 -11.49 3.83 2.65
C GLY A 56 -10.67 5.02 3.17
N VAL A 57 -10.55 5.10 4.49
CA VAL A 57 -9.81 6.18 5.17
C VAL A 57 -8.36 5.77 5.35
N CYS A 58 -7.42 6.54 4.79
CA CYS A 58 -6.00 6.27 4.96
C CYS A 58 -5.58 6.49 6.42
N SER A 59 -5.06 5.45 7.08
CA SER A 59 -4.63 5.48 8.49
C SER A 59 -3.49 6.48 8.78
N ARG A 60 -2.83 7.02 7.75
CA ARG A 60 -1.73 7.99 7.90
C ARG A 60 -2.13 9.44 7.65
N CYS A 61 -2.92 9.72 6.60
CA CYS A 61 -3.27 11.10 6.23
C CYS A 61 -4.73 11.47 6.53
N GLY A 62 -5.59 10.49 6.84
CA GLY A 62 -6.98 10.74 7.19
C GLY A 62 -7.93 10.96 6.00
N ASP A 63 -7.43 11.16 4.77
CA ASP A 63 -8.35 11.35 3.63
C ASP A 63 -9.02 10.03 3.22
N THR A 64 -10.25 10.16 2.71
CA THR A 64 -11.00 9.06 2.09
C THR A 64 -10.59 8.90 0.63
N LYS A 65 -9.96 7.78 0.29
CA LYS A 65 -9.43 7.48 -1.06
C LYS A 65 -9.25 5.98 -1.26
N LEU A 66 -8.68 5.61 -2.41
CA LEU A 66 -8.31 4.22 -2.67
C LEU A 66 -7.13 3.85 -1.76
N VAL A 67 -7.35 2.87 -0.90
CA VAL A 67 -6.39 2.40 0.11
C VAL A 67 -6.12 0.91 -0.09
N THR A 68 -4.93 0.49 0.31
CA THR A 68 -4.51 -0.92 0.31
C THR A 68 -4.13 -1.31 1.73
N ARG A 69 -4.54 -2.51 2.16
CA ARG A 69 -4.17 -3.13 3.44
C ARG A 69 -3.82 -4.60 3.23
N ALA A 70 -3.08 -5.20 4.17
CA ALA A 70 -2.92 -6.65 4.19
C ALA A 70 -4.25 -7.35 4.52
N ALA A 71 -4.51 -8.49 3.91
CA ALA A 71 -5.72 -9.27 4.14
C ALA A 71 -5.67 -10.10 5.44
N ARG A 72 -4.47 -10.39 5.95
CA ARG A 72 -4.20 -11.13 7.19
C ARG A 72 -2.99 -10.52 7.90
#